data_AF-S2EWG8-F1
#
_entry.id   AF-S2EWG8-F1
#
_cell.length_a   1.000
_cell.length_b   1.000
_cell.length_c   1.000
_cell.angle_alpha   90.00
_cell.angle_beta   90.00
_cell.angle_gamma   90.00
#
_symmetry.space_group_name_H-M   'P 1'
#
loop_
_entity.id
_entity.type
_entity.pdbx_description
1 polymer ?
#
loop_
_entity_poly.entity_id
_entity_poly.type
_entity_poly.pdbx_seq_one_letter_code
_entity_poly.pdbx_strand_id
1 'polypeptide(L)'
;MNVERRTVLKGLALSSLAGIAVTSSCLSMAGSVLGAQAQPVLPTLVLVNNEVAESVFLQGVNASRGGKQVKVQRTDLSLDFILGFEKRLRSGQPQRIIGLVDDASAALIVDLARSAGARVQWLGQHRATPHASQHRLLSAEAASGCAPQLGLSLNACGSGFSLTEQRMHSLQAPLQASATARNRDSSDQWAATLGYTLAALGTTSDRQAPLIARRPVPLTGNFVSFSIEA
;
A
#
# COMPACT_ATOMS: atom_id res chain seq x y z
N MET A 1 -7.56 6.73 -53.99
CA MET A 1 -6.95 8.08 -54.08
C MET A 1 -7.94 9.09 -53.56
N ASN A 2 -7.46 9.94 -52.64
CA ASN A 2 -8.21 10.97 -51.93
C ASN A 2 -8.47 12.15 -52.87
N VAL A 3 -9.69 12.70 -52.89
CA VAL A 3 -9.95 14.00 -53.53
C VAL A 3 -10.86 14.82 -52.62
N GLU A 4 -10.24 15.90 -52.15
CA GLU A 4 -10.73 16.96 -51.29
C GLU A 4 -12.09 17.52 -51.72
N ARG A 5 -12.94 17.83 -50.74
CA ARG A 5 -14.01 18.83 -50.91
C ARG A 5 -13.69 20.03 -50.03
N ARG A 6 -13.34 21.13 -50.71
CA ARG A 6 -13.25 22.48 -50.15
C ARG A 6 -14.65 23.01 -49.86
N THR A 7 -14.82 23.68 -48.73
CA THR A 7 -15.79 24.76 -48.58
C THR A 7 -15.11 25.97 -47.96
N VAL A 8 -15.29 27.09 -48.66
CA VAL A 8 -14.78 28.44 -48.38
C VAL A 8 -15.92 29.24 -47.79
N LEU A 9 -15.65 30.07 -46.77
CA LEU A 9 -16.27 31.37 -46.48
C LEU A 9 -15.55 31.96 -45.25
N LYS A 10 -14.56 32.84 -45.41
CA LYS A 10 -14.68 34.31 -45.52
C LYS A 10 -15.70 34.93 -44.55
N GLY A 11 -15.20 35.36 -43.39
CA GLY A 11 -15.84 36.33 -42.53
C GLY A 11 -14.77 37.16 -41.81
N LEU A 12 -14.58 38.40 -42.27
CA LEU A 12 -13.81 39.47 -41.61
C LEU A 12 -14.82 40.51 -41.11
N ALA A 13 -14.69 40.94 -39.85
CA ALA A 13 -14.97 42.30 -39.32
C ALA A 13 -14.86 42.20 -37.78
N LEU A 14 -13.80 42.73 -37.16
CA LEU A 14 -13.59 44.11 -36.68
C LEU A 14 -14.20 44.40 -35.29
N SER A 15 -13.28 44.58 -34.35
CA SER A 15 -13.24 45.56 -33.25
C SER A 15 -14.40 45.66 -32.25
N SER A 16 -14.08 45.43 -30.97
CA SER A 16 -14.46 46.34 -29.88
C SER A 16 -13.48 46.24 -28.71
N LEU A 17 -13.21 47.41 -28.14
CA LEU A 17 -12.24 47.73 -27.09
C LEU A 17 -12.80 47.45 -25.68
N ALA A 18 -11.85 47.35 -24.75
CA ALA A 18 -11.94 47.66 -23.32
C ALA A 18 -12.53 46.61 -22.36
N GLY A 19 -11.79 46.37 -21.28
CA GLY A 19 -12.26 45.66 -20.09
C GLY A 19 -11.14 44.99 -19.33
N ILE A 20 -10.45 45.73 -18.46
CA ILE A 20 -9.53 45.18 -17.45
C ILE A 20 -10.38 44.36 -16.46
N ALA A 21 -10.02 43.10 -16.22
CA ALA A 21 -10.34 42.41 -14.98
C ALA A 21 -9.21 41.45 -14.60
N VAL A 22 -8.74 41.64 -13.38
CA VAL A 22 -7.70 40.90 -12.67
C VAL A 22 -8.06 39.41 -12.61
N THR A 23 -7.08 38.53 -12.84
CA THR A 23 -6.76 37.40 -11.96
C THR A 23 -5.51 36.71 -12.50
N SER A 24 -4.45 36.70 -11.70
CA SER A 24 -3.33 35.80 -11.91
C SER A 24 -3.87 34.38 -11.81
N SER A 25 -3.77 33.64 -12.92
CA SER A 25 -4.12 32.24 -13.01
C SER A 25 -3.25 31.43 -12.02
N CYS A 26 -3.77 31.22 -10.81
CA CYS A 26 -3.47 30.00 -10.08
C CYS A 26 -3.88 28.84 -10.98
N LEU A 27 -2.92 28.01 -11.36
CA LEU A 27 -3.20 26.69 -11.92
C LEU A 27 -3.92 25.88 -10.84
N SER A 28 -5.24 26.04 -10.76
CA SER A 28 -6.12 25.18 -9.99
C SER A 28 -6.08 23.81 -10.65
N MET A 29 -5.33 22.90 -10.03
CA MET A 29 -5.46 21.47 -10.25
C MET A 29 -6.90 21.09 -9.90
N ALA A 30 -7.80 21.09 -10.88
CA ALA A 30 -9.09 20.45 -10.79
C ALA A 30 -8.87 18.93 -10.85
N GLY A 31 -8.30 18.37 -9.79
CA GLY A 31 -8.38 16.95 -9.50
C GLY A 31 -9.81 16.68 -9.05
N SER A 32 -10.52 15.88 -9.83
CA SER A 32 -11.86 15.40 -9.58
C SER A 32 -12.13 15.11 -8.10
N VAL A 33 -12.84 16.02 -7.42
CA VAL A 33 -13.57 15.68 -6.19
C VAL A 33 -14.89 15.03 -6.62
N LEU A 34 -14.79 13.93 -7.36
CA LEU A 34 -15.80 12.89 -7.23
C LEU A 34 -15.50 12.28 -5.87
N GLY A 35 -16.34 12.59 -4.89
CA GLY A 35 -16.16 12.17 -3.51
C GLY A 35 -15.71 10.72 -3.47
N ALA A 36 -14.47 10.50 -3.02
CA ALA A 36 -13.98 9.18 -2.70
C ALA A 36 -14.95 8.64 -1.65
N GLN A 37 -15.88 7.79 -2.09
CA GLN A 37 -16.77 7.12 -1.16
C GLN A 37 -15.86 6.37 -0.20
N ALA A 38 -15.90 6.75 1.07
CA ALA A 38 -15.15 6.06 2.10
C ALA A 38 -15.58 4.60 2.03
N GLN A 39 -14.67 3.73 1.55
CA GLN A 39 -14.96 2.31 1.49
C GLN A 39 -15.31 1.84 2.91
N PRO A 40 -16.31 0.96 3.06
CA PRO A 40 -16.67 0.41 4.36
C PRO A 40 -15.43 -0.15 5.05
N VAL A 41 -15.22 0.18 6.32
CA VAL A 41 -14.12 -0.38 7.10
C VAL A 41 -14.42 -1.86 7.29
N LEU A 42 -13.72 -2.71 6.55
CA LEU A 42 -13.85 -4.16 6.66
C LEU A 42 -13.22 -4.65 7.97
N PRO A 43 -13.84 -5.64 8.65
CA PRO A 43 -13.18 -6.36 9.73
C PRO A 43 -11.81 -6.85 9.25
N THR A 44 -10.76 -6.49 10.00
CA THR A 44 -9.38 -6.79 9.59
C THR A 44 -8.78 -7.87 10.48
N LEU A 45 -8.34 -8.96 9.87
CA LEU A 45 -7.50 -9.98 10.50
C LEU A 45 -6.04 -9.72 10.14
N VAL A 46 -5.17 -9.72 11.14
CA VAL A 46 -3.72 -9.64 10.97
C VAL A 46 -3.12 -11.00 11.24
N LEU A 47 -2.38 -11.51 10.26
CA LEU A 47 -1.60 -12.75 10.36
C LEU A 47 -0.12 -12.41 10.55
N VAL A 48 0.49 -12.98 11.59
CA VAL A 48 1.92 -12.82 11.89
C VAL A 48 2.52 -14.15 12.32
N ASN A 49 3.79 -14.38 12.00
CA ASN A 49 4.54 -15.49 12.61
C ASN A 49 5.10 -15.05 13.98
N ASN A 50 5.76 -15.96 14.70
CA ASN A 50 6.26 -15.68 16.05
C ASN A 50 7.29 -14.55 16.09
N GLU A 51 8.19 -14.48 15.11
CA GLU A 51 9.21 -13.42 15.04
C GLU A 51 8.57 -12.05 14.82
N VAL A 52 7.61 -11.95 13.89
CA VAL A 52 6.93 -10.69 13.59
C VAL A 52 5.98 -10.27 14.71
N ALA A 53 5.37 -11.20 15.43
CA ALA A 53 4.48 -10.88 16.56
C ALA A 53 5.19 -10.07 17.65
N GLU A 54 6.50 -10.27 17.82
CA GLU A 54 7.35 -9.55 18.77
C GLU A 54 8.05 -8.33 18.12
N SER A 55 7.68 -7.94 16.91
CA SER A 55 8.22 -6.79 16.17
C SER A 55 7.36 -5.52 16.30
N VAL A 56 7.85 -4.41 15.75
CA VAL A 56 7.11 -3.13 15.69
C VAL A 56 6.01 -3.09 14.62
N PHE A 57 5.86 -4.15 13.82
CA PHE A 57 4.82 -4.25 12.79
C PHE A 57 3.41 -4.01 13.34
N LEU A 58 3.04 -4.70 14.42
CA LEU A 58 1.71 -4.58 15.03
C LEU A 58 1.46 -3.19 15.62
N GLN A 59 2.52 -2.50 16.07
CA GLN A 59 2.40 -1.12 16.55
C GLN A 59 2.05 -0.18 15.39
N GLY A 60 2.66 -0.39 14.22
CA GLY A 60 2.31 0.29 12.97
C GLY A 60 0.86 0.06 12.56
N VAL A 61 0.39 -1.19 12.59
CA VAL A 61 -1.01 -1.54 12.32
C VAL A 61 -1.95 -0.78 13.27
N ASN A 62 -1.70 -0.83 14.58
CA ASN A 62 -2.54 -0.21 15.59
C ASN A 62 -2.54 1.32 15.53
N ALA A 63 -1.49 1.93 14.99
CA ALA A 63 -1.42 3.37 14.77
C ALA A 63 -2.30 3.87 13.61
N SER A 64 -2.70 2.98 12.70
CA SER A 64 -3.62 3.32 11.61
C SER A 64 -5.06 3.45 12.12
N ARG A 65 -5.87 4.27 11.43
CA ARG A 65 -7.32 4.35 11.69
C ARG A 65 -8.02 3.00 11.50
N GLY A 66 -7.56 2.20 10.53
CA GLY A 66 -8.03 0.82 10.32
C GLY A 66 -7.59 -0.15 11.42
N GLY A 67 -6.59 0.21 12.22
CA GLY A 67 -6.06 -0.60 13.33
C GLY A 67 -7.00 -0.81 14.51
N LYS A 68 -8.06 0.02 14.65
CA LYS A 68 -8.95 -0.01 15.82
C LYS A 68 -9.87 -1.23 15.90
N GLN A 69 -10.06 -1.96 14.80
CA GLN A 69 -10.91 -3.15 14.73
C GLN A 69 -10.14 -4.38 14.22
N VAL A 70 -8.85 -4.45 14.57
CA VAL A 70 -7.98 -5.54 14.14
C VAL A 70 -8.04 -6.71 15.12
N LYS A 71 -8.20 -7.92 14.59
CA LYS A 71 -7.90 -9.16 15.31
C LYS A 71 -6.53 -9.65 14.87
N VAL A 72 -5.66 -9.98 15.81
CA VAL A 72 -4.34 -10.56 15.51
C VAL A 72 -4.41 -12.07 15.73
N GLN A 73 -3.92 -12.83 14.76
CA GLN A 73 -3.79 -14.28 14.85
C GLN A 73 -2.36 -14.66 14.47
N ARG A 74 -1.71 -15.46 15.32
CA ARG A 74 -0.42 -16.06 15.00
C ARG A 74 -0.62 -17.22 14.03
N THR A 75 0.24 -17.32 13.03
CA THR A 75 0.32 -18.49 12.16
C THR A 75 1.50 -19.36 12.57
N ASP A 76 1.24 -20.65 12.68
CA ASP A 76 2.21 -21.69 13.06
C ASP A 76 2.22 -22.86 12.06
N LEU A 77 1.53 -22.70 10.93
CA LEU A 77 1.31 -23.74 9.91
C LEU A 77 0.70 -25.04 10.45
N SER A 78 0.07 -25.00 11.63
CA SER A 78 -0.67 -26.12 12.18
C SER A 78 -1.89 -26.45 11.32
N LEU A 79 -2.32 -27.71 11.37
CA LEU A 79 -3.54 -28.14 10.70
C LEU A 79 -4.78 -27.34 11.18
N ASP A 80 -4.84 -27.03 12.48
CA ASP A 80 -5.92 -26.23 13.07
C ASP A 80 -5.96 -24.81 12.49
N PHE A 81 -4.78 -24.18 12.31
CA PHE A 81 -4.69 -22.91 11.62
C PHE A 81 -5.20 -23.01 10.18
N ILE A 82 -4.73 -24.02 9.42
CA ILE A 82 -5.08 -24.21 8.01
C ILE A 82 -6.59 -24.37 7.84
N LEU A 83 -7.20 -25.30 8.59
CA LEU A 83 -8.63 -25.58 8.52
C LEU A 83 -9.47 -24.38 8.98
N GLY A 84 -9.04 -23.71 10.06
CA GLY A 84 -9.69 -22.50 10.56
C GLY A 84 -9.64 -21.35 9.56
N PHE A 85 -8.51 -21.19 8.85
CA PHE A 85 -8.31 -20.16 7.84
C PHE A 85 -9.12 -20.45 6.58
N GLU A 86 -9.14 -21.69 6.08
CA GLU A 86 -9.96 -22.10 4.93
C GLU A 86 -11.45 -21.90 5.22
N LYS A 87 -11.93 -22.32 6.40
CA LYS A 87 -13.31 -22.09 6.83
C LYS A 87 -13.67 -20.60 6.87
N ARG A 88 -12.75 -19.76 7.33
CA ARG A 88 -12.92 -18.30 7.36
C ARG A 88 -13.02 -17.73 5.95
N LEU A 89 -12.11 -18.10 5.05
CA LEU A 89 -12.11 -17.65 3.65
C LEU A 89 -13.41 -18.05 2.94
N ARG A 90 -13.95 -19.24 3.23
CA ARG A 90 -15.21 -19.73 2.65
C ARG A 90 -16.47 -19.25 3.35
N SER A 91 -16.36 -18.46 4.41
CA SER A 91 -17.53 -18.02 5.19
C SER A 91 -18.43 -17.02 4.43
N GLY A 92 -17.92 -16.42 3.35
CA GLY A 92 -18.60 -15.36 2.59
C GLY A 92 -18.75 -14.05 3.35
N GLN A 93 -18.18 -13.94 4.56
CA GLN A 93 -18.17 -12.72 5.35
C GLN A 93 -17.07 -11.78 4.83
N PRO A 94 -17.43 -10.59 4.30
CA PRO A 94 -16.46 -9.65 3.77
C PRO A 94 -15.43 -9.27 4.85
N GLN A 95 -14.17 -9.54 4.58
CA GLN A 95 -13.10 -9.21 5.51
C GLN A 95 -11.80 -8.89 4.78
N ARG A 96 -10.93 -8.14 5.45
CA ARG A 96 -9.57 -7.95 5.01
C ARG A 96 -8.63 -8.79 5.85
N ILE A 97 -7.71 -9.47 5.20
CA ILE A 97 -6.66 -10.23 5.86
C ILE A 97 -5.33 -9.61 5.42
N ILE A 98 -4.64 -8.96 6.36
CA ILE A 98 -3.29 -8.44 6.14
C ILE A 98 -2.29 -9.29 6.92
N GLY A 99 -1.02 -9.25 6.53
CA GLY A 99 -0.02 -9.97 7.30
C GLY A 99 1.40 -9.61 6.93
N LEU A 100 2.30 -10.03 7.82
CA LEU A 100 3.75 -10.07 7.64
C LEU A 100 4.25 -11.36 8.28
N VAL A 101 4.78 -12.26 7.46
CA VAL A 101 5.17 -13.63 7.85
C VAL A 101 6.43 -14.04 7.09
N ASP A 102 6.97 -15.22 7.35
CA ASP A 102 8.03 -15.81 6.55
C ASP A 102 7.53 -16.33 5.18
N ASP A 103 8.47 -16.65 4.28
CA ASP A 103 8.17 -17.08 2.92
C ASP A 103 7.28 -18.34 2.86
N ALA A 104 7.50 -19.32 3.74
CA ALA A 104 6.77 -20.58 3.74
C ALA A 104 5.31 -20.37 4.18
N SER A 105 5.12 -19.60 5.25
CA SER A 105 3.79 -19.23 5.73
C SER A 105 3.00 -18.44 4.69
N ALA A 106 3.64 -17.47 4.02
CA ALA A 106 2.98 -16.67 3.00
C ALA A 106 2.57 -17.49 1.78
N ALA A 107 3.42 -18.43 1.33
CA ALA A 107 3.09 -19.30 0.20
C ALA A 107 1.77 -20.05 0.45
N LEU A 108 1.63 -20.66 1.64
CA LEU A 108 0.42 -21.37 2.02
C LEU A 108 -0.80 -20.45 2.14
N ILE A 109 -0.66 -19.32 2.84
CA ILE A 109 -1.76 -18.38 3.06
C ILE A 109 -2.31 -17.82 1.74
N VAL A 110 -1.40 -17.41 0.84
CA VAL A 110 -1.77 -16.86 -0.46
C VAL A 110 -2.41 -17.93 -1.35
N ASP A 111 -1.90 -19.16 -1.33
CA ASP A 111 -2.47 -20.27 -2.10
C ASP A 111 -3.89 -20.63 -1.63
N LEU A 112 -4.10 -20.75 -0.31
CA LEU A 112 -5.43 -20.98 0.28
C LEU A 112 -6.40 -19.86 -0.07
N ALA A 113 -5.97 -18.60 0.04
CA ALA A 113 -6.78 -17.44 -0.31
C ALA A 113 -7.20 -17.45 -1.78
N ARG A 114 -6.24 -17.68 -2.70
CA ARG A 114 -6.53 -17.76 -4.14
C ARG A 114 -7.47 -18.91 -4.46
N SER A 115 -7.25 -20.07 -3.85
CA SER A 115 -8.09 -21.27 -4.04
C SER A 115 -9.52 -21.07 -3.52
N ALA A 116 -9.72 -20.21 -2.53
CA ALA A 116 -11.04 -19.81 -2.04
C ALA A 116 -11.69 -18.67 -2.85
N GLY A 117 -11.02 -18.16 -3.89
CA GLY A 117 -11.51 -17.05 -4.72
C GLY A 117 -11.28 -15.66 -4.12
N ALA A 118 -10.52 -15.55 -3.03
CA ALA A 118 -10.15 -14.26 -2.44
C ALA A 118 -9.19 -13.49 -3.35
N ARG A 119 -9.24 -12.17 -3.26
CA ARG A 119 -8.45 -11.25 -4.10
C ARG A 119 -7.21 -10.79 -3.34
N VAL A 120 -6.03 -11.02 -3.93
CA VAL A 120 -4.77 -10.49 -3.39
C VAL A 120 -4.58 -9.08 -3.91
N GLN A 121 -4.74 -8.08 -3.04
CA GLN A 121 -4.62 -6.67 -3.38
C GLN A 121 -3.17 -6.16 -3.27
N TRP A 122 -2.39 -6.78 -2.39
CA TRP A 122 -0.97 -6.47 -2.17
C TRP A 122 -0.21 -7.75 -1.89
N LEU A 123 0.98 -7.88 -2.48
CA LEU A 123 1.98 -8.87 -2.11
C LEU A 123 3.36 -8.22 -2.11
N GLY A 124 4.05 -8.23 -0.97
CA GLY A 124 5.36 -7.62 -0.78
C GLY A 124 6.38 -8.65 -0.34
N GLN A 125 7.55 -8.66 -0.98
CA GLN A 125 8.74 -9.35 -0.50
C GLN A 125 9.67 -8.33 0.15
N HIS A 126 10.16 -8.65 1.34
CA HIS A 126 10.94 -7.76 2.17
C HIS A 126 12.19 -8.46 2.65
N ARG A 127 13.34 -7.84 2.41
CA ARG A 127 14.60 -8.25 3.00
C ARG A 127 15.11 -7.13 3.89
N ALA A 128 15.32 -7.41 5.17
CA ALA A 128 15.80 -6.45 6.14
C ALA A 128 17.16 -6.86 6.69
N THR A 129 18.05 -5.89 6.79
CA THR A 129 19.36 -5.99 7.46
C THR A 129 19.42 -4.93 8.55
N PRO A 130 20.42 -4.95 9.45
CA PRO A 130 20.54 -3.92 10.48
C PRO A 130 20.71 -2.49 9.95
N HIS A 131 21.01 -2.30 8.67
CA HIS A 131 21.36 -0.99 8.09
C HIS A 131 20.40 -0.52 6.99
N ALA A 132 19.70 -1.45 6.35
CA ALA A 132 18.83 -1.16 5.23
C ALA A 132 17.79 -2.24 4.99
N SER A 133 16.71 -1.85 4.34
CA SER A 133 15.64 -2.74 3.89
C SER A 133 15.44 -2.69 2.37
N GLN A 134 15.05 -3.82 1.78
CA GLN A 134 14.74 -3.94 0.37
C GLN A 134 13.32 -4.46 0.23
N HIS A 135 12.53 -3.79 -0.60
CA HIS A 135 11.11 -4.07 -0.75
C HIS A 135 10.76 -4.23 -2.23
N ARG A 136 10.15 -5.36 -2.58
CA ARG A 136 9.58 -5.62 -3.90
C ARG A 136 8.10 -5.87 -3.76
N LEU A 137 7.29 -5.07 -4.42
CA LEU A 137 5.84 -5.08 -4.26
C LEU A 137 5.15 -5.43 -5.57
N LEU A 138 4.07 -6.19 -5.44
CA LEU A 138 3.05 -6.42 -6.44
C LEU A 138 1.73 -5.86 -5.89
N SER A 139 1.21 -4.82 -6.54
CA SER A 139 0.00 -4.12 -6.08
C SER A 139 -1.11 -4.24 -7.11
N ALA A 140 -2.33 -4.54 -6.68
CA ALA A 140 -3.53 -4.33 -7.47
C ALA A 140 -3.96 -2.86 -7.45
N GLU A 141 -4.90 -2.48 -8.31
CA GLU A 141 -5.44 -1.12 -8.38
C GLU A 141 -6.04 -0.65 -7.04
N ALA A 142 -6.67 -1.55 -6.28
CA ALA A 142 -7.23 -1.23 -4.96
C ALA A 142 -6.16 -0.87 -3.90
N ALA A 143 -4.90 -1.23 -4.15
CA ALA A 143 -3.75 -0.85 -3.33
C ALA A 143 -2.95 0.33 -3.95
N SER A 144 -3.49 0.98 -4.98
CA SER A 144 -2.83 2.14 -5.60
C SER A 144 -2.55 3.24 -4.57
N GLY A 145 -1.39 3.89 -4.71
CA GLY A 145 -0.92 4.91 -3.77
C GLY A 145 -0.23 4.38 -2.51
N CYS A 146 -0.43 3.11 -2.12
CA CYS A 146 0.20 2.53 -0.93
C CYS A 146 1.73 2.43 -1.08
N ALA A 147 2.24 2.03 -2.25
CA ALA A 147 3.68 1.91 -2.47
C ALA A 147 4.41 3.28 -2.46
N PRO A 148 3.92 4.33 -3.15
CA PRO A 148 4.47 5.69 -2.97
C PRO A 148 4.47 6.16 -1.52
N GLN A 149 3.38 5.94 -0.78
CA GLN A 149 3.27 6.34 0.62
C GLN A 149 4.24 5.57 1.53
N LEU A 150 4.43 4.27 1.27
CA LEU A 150 5.46 3.47 1.93
C LEU A 150 6.85 4.05 1.66
N GLY A 151 7.18 4.37 0.40
CA GLY A 151 8.46 4.97 0.03
C GLY A 151 8.72 6.31 0.72
N LEU A 152 7.72 7.19 0.78
CA LEU A 152 7.80 8.47 1.51
C LEU A 152 8.06 8.26 3.00
N SER A 153 7.33 7.32 3.60
CA SER A 153 7.45 7.04 5.02
C SER A 153 8.81 6.39 5.35
N LEU A 154 9.27 5.42 4.55
CA LEU A 154 10.61 4.83 4.68
C LEU A 154 11.71 5.90 4.57
N ASN A 155 11.58 6.82 3.62
CA ASN A 155 12.52 7.93 3.48
C ASN A 155 12.49 8.84 4.72
N ALA A 156 11.32 9.18 5.27
CA ALA A 156 11.21 10.03 6.45
C ALA A 156 11.92 9.43 7.69
N CYS A 157 11.98 8.10 7.78
CA CYS A 157 12.61 7.39 8.90
C CYS A 157 14.14 7.45 8.88
N GLY A 158 14.73 7.80 7.74
CA GLY A 158 16.18 7.98 7.59
C GLY A 158 17.00 6.68 7.53
N SER A 159 16.37 5.51 7.67
CA SER A 159 17.00 4.22 7.37
C SER A 159 17.20 4.04 5.87
N GLY A 160 18.26 3.34 5.48
CA GLY A 160 18.51 3.05 4.07
C GLY A 160 17.43 2.12 3.51
N PHE A 161 16.95 2.37 2.29
CA PHE A 161 15.98 1.47 1.68
C PHE A 161 16.08 1.43 0.15
N SER A 162 15.61 0.32 -0.42
CA SER A 162 15.20 0.24 -1.83
C SER A 162 13.78 -0.30 -1.94
N LEU A 163 12.99 0.29 -2.82
CA LEU A 163 11.58 -0.03 -3.03
C LEU A 163 11.33 -0.12 -4.53
N THR A 164 10.74 -1.23 -4.95
CA THR A 164 10.24 -1.45 -6.31
C THR A 164 8.79 -1.91 -6.26
N GLU A 165 7.92 -1.32 -7.08
CA GLU A 165 6.52 -1.75 -7.23
C GLU A 165 6.25 -2.11 -8.69
N GLN A 166 5.58 -3.24 -8.90
CA GLN A 166 4.90 -3.53 -10.16
C GLN A 166 3.40 -3.56 -9.92
N ARG A 167 2.64 -2.86 -10.76
CA ARG A 167 1.18 -2.83 -10.67
C ARG A 167 0.58 -3.93 -11.52
N MET A 168 -0.27 -4.77 -10.92
CA MET A 168 -0.99 -5.82 -11.62
C MET A 168 -1.97 -5.19 -12.62
N HIS A 169 -1.96 -5.66 -13.86
CA HIS A 169 -2.90 -5.26 -14.92
C HIS A 169 -2.88 -3.77 -15.29
N SER A 170 -1.82 -3.02 -14.93
CA SER A 170 -1.66 -1.61 -15.28
C SER A 170 -0.54 -1.42 -16.29
N LEU A 171 -0.74 -0.47 -17.21
CA LEU A 171 0.30 -0.02 -18.16
C LEU A 171 1.20 1.08 -17.57
N GLN A 172 1.00 1.44 -16.31
CA GLN A 172 1.82 2.45 -15.63
C GLN A 172 3.24 1.93 -15.37
N ALA A 173 4.20 2.83 -15.47
CA ALA A 173 5.60 2.51 -15.20
C ALA A 173 5.76 2.00 -13.75
N PRO A 174 6.62 0.99 -13.53
CA PRO A 174 6.99 0.55 -12.19
C PRO A 174 7.48 1.70 -11.32
N LEU A 175 7.06 1.76 -10.06
CA LEU A 175 7.64 2.69 -9.10
C LEU A 175 9.00 2.16 -8.67
N GLN A 176 10.00 3.04 -8.67
CA GLN A 176 11.31 2.78 -8.08
C GLN A 176 11.68 3.93 -7.16
N ALA A 177 12.04 3.61 -5.92
CA ALA A 177 12.49 4.58 -4.93
C ALA A 177 13.62 3.98 -4.10
N SER A 178 14.61 4.80 -3.76
CA SER A 178 15.68 4.37 -2.84
C SER A 178 16.27 5.57 -2.13
N ALA A 179 16.82 5.33 -0.95
CA ALA A 179 17.60 6.32 -0.22
C ALA A 179 18.72 5.64 0.56
N THR A 180 19.84 6.34 0.69
CA THR A 180 20.94 5.93 1.56
C THR A 180 20.59 6.25 3.02
N ALA A 181 21.15 5.47 3.95
CA ALA A 181 20.92 5.67 5.37
C ALA A 181 21.48 7.02 5.83
N ARG A 182 20.63 7.83 6.46
CA ARG A 182 20.98 9.08 7.16
C ARG A 182 20.99 8.90 8.68
N ASN A 183 20.23 7.93 9.18
CA ASN A 183 20.15 7.56 10.59
C ASN A 183 20.09 6.03 10.71
N ARG A 184 21.04 5.43 11.43
CA ARG A 184 21.13 3.96 11.61
C ARG A 184 20.28 3.45 12.77
N ASP A 185 19.76 4.36 13.60
CA ASP A 185 19.02 4.01 14.82
C ASP A 185 17.55 3.64 14.57
N SER A 186 17.09 3.64 13.31
CA SER A 186 15.70 3.40 12.92
C SER A 186 15.50 2.12 12.10
N SER A 187 16.43 1.15 12.22
CA SER A 187 16.45 -0.07 11.39
C SER A 187 15.20 -0.94 11.49
N ASP A 188 14.39 -0.78 12.54
CA ASP A 188 13.10 -1.45 12.73
C ASP A 188 11.89 -0.77 12.09
N GLN A 189 12.02 0.52 11.79
CA GLN A 189 10.89 1.37 11.45
C GLN A 189 10.24 0.98 10.12
N TRP A 190 10.93 0.19 9.27
CA TRP A 190 10.35 -0.34 8.04
C TRP A 190 9.12 -1.21 8.34
N ALA A 191 9.17 -2.05 9.38
CA ALA A 191 8.09 -2.98 9.70
C ALA A 191 6.87 -2.24 10.26
N ALA A 192 7.10 -1.24 11.11
CA ALA A 192 6.04 -0.35 11.59
C ALA A 192 5.38 0.42 10.45
N THR A 193 6.20 0.99 9.55
CA THR A 193 5.71 1.72 8.38
C THR A 193 4.86 0.81 7.48
N LEU A 194 5.33 -0.41 7.22
CA LEU A 194 4.60 -1.39 6.44
C LEU A 194 3.26 -1.77 7.09
N GLY A 195 3.24 -2.04 8.40
CA GLY A 195 2.02 -2.35 9.14
C GLY A 195 1.00 -1.23 9.07
N TYR A 196 1.44 0.01 9.22
CA TYR A 196 0.60 1.19 9.06
C TYR A 196 0.02 1.29 7.64
N THR A 197 0.86 1.13 6.61
CA THR A 197 0.43 1.18 5.20
C THR A 197 -0.61 0.10 4.88
N LEU A 198 -0.39 -1.14 5.31
CA LEU A 198 -1.33 -2.25 5.06
C LEU A 198 -2.68 -2.01 5.78
N ALA A 199 -2.65 -1.51 7.01
CA ALA A 199 -3.85 -1.19 7.77
C ALA A 199 -4.59 0.04 7.21
N ALA A 200 -3.90 0.94 6.51
CA ALA A 200 -4.47 2.11 5.86
C ALA A 200 -4.92 1.85 4.40
N LEU A 201 -4.70 0.66 3.84
CA LEU A 201 -5.04 0.33 2.45
C LEU A 201 -6.53 0.62 2.18
N GLY A 202 -6.85 1.24 1.04
CA GLY A 202 -8.23 1.62 0.71
C GLY A 202 -8.81 2.76 1.57
N THR A 203 -8.01 3.38 2.44
CA THR A 203 -8.38 4.61 3.15
C THR A 203 -7.65 5.81 2.55
N THR A 204 -8.34 6.95 2.42
CA THR A 204 -7.74 8.22 2.01
C THR A 204 -7.00 8.84 3.20
N SER A 205 -5.81 8.34 3.52
CA SER A 205 -4.99 8.92 4.59
C SER A 205 -3.60 9.27 4.11
N ASP A 206 -3.33 10.56 3.95
CA ASP A 206 -2.00 11.13 3.64
C ASP A 206 -1.06 11.17 4.87
N ARG A 207 -1.45 10.52 5.97
CA ARG A 207 -0.65 10.52 7.19
C ARG A 207 0.47 9.49 7.08
N GLN A 208 1.63 9.86 7.61
CA GLN A 208 2.77 8.96 7.73
C GLN A 208 2.63 8.08 8.98
N ALA A 209 3.25 6.90 8.95
CA ALA A 209 3.37 6.06 10.12
C ALA A 209 4.10 6.84 11.24
N PRO A 210 3.65 6.77 12.50
CA PRO A 210 4.39 7.39 13.59
C PRO A 210 5.77 6.73 13.74
N LEU A 211 6.75 7.54 14.12
CA LEU A 211 8.05 7.02 14.53
C LEU A 211 7.87 6.25 15.83
N ILE A 212 8.31 4.99 15.83
CA ILE A 212 8.13 4.08 16.95
C ILE A 212 9.34 4.13 17.87
N ALA A 213 9.09 4.05 19.17
CA ALA A 213 10.14 3.99 20.17
C ALA A 213 11.04 2.78 19.93
N ARG A 214 12.36 2.97 20.11
CA ARG A 214 13.39 1.98 19.82
C ARG A 214 13.09 0.64 20.50
N ARG A 215 13.28 -0.46 19.77
CA ARG A 215 13.36 -1.81 20.35
C ARG A 215 14.82 -2.31 20.38
N PRO A 216 15.13 -3.25 21.28
CA PRO A 216 16.50 -3.75 21.44
C PRO A 216 16.98 -4.64 20.28
N VAL A 217 16.06 -5.32 19.57
CA VAL A 217 16.40 -6.28 18.53
C VAL A 217 15.61 -5.97 17.27
N PRO A 218 16.29 -5.60 16.16
CA PRO A 218 15.61 -5.28 14.94
C PRO A 218 15.12 -6.49 14.17
N LEU A 219 13.98 -6.34 13.49
CA LEU A 219 13.41 -7.35 12.60
C LEU A 219 14.26 -7.42 11.32
N THR A 220 15.12 -8.44 11.26
CA THR A 220 16.04 -8.71 10.14
C THR A 220 15.77 -10.08 9.54
N GLY A 221 15.98 -10.25 8.24
CA GLY A 221 15.69 -11.50 7.55
C GLY A 221 14.85 -11.27 6.30
N ASN A 222 14.14 -12.31 5.87
CA ASN A 222 13.22 -12.26 4.75
C ASN A 222 11.79 -12.43 5.24
N PHE A 223 10.90 -11.57 4.77
CA PHE A 223 9.50 -11.56 5.15
C PHE A 223 8.64 -11.28 3.93
N VAL A 224 7.43 -11.82 3.95
CA VAL A 224 6.40 -11.56 2.95
C VAL A 224 5.23 -10.89 3.62
N SER A 225 4.77 -9.80 3.02
CA SER A 225 3.56 -9.12 3.43
C SER A 225 2.47 -9.28 2.39
N PHE A 226 1.22 -9.24 2.84
CA PHE A 226 0.08 -9.35 1.94
C PHE A 226 -1.11 -8.54 2.45
N SER A 227 -2.00 -8.21 1.52
CA SER A 227 -3.37 -7.76 1.79
C SER A 227 -4.31 -8.55 0.90
N ILE A 228 -5.23 -9.27 1.52
CA ILE A 228 -6.19 -10.16 0.87
C ILE A 228 -7.59 -9.67 1.24
N GLU A 229 -8.47 -9.64 0.26
CA GLU A 229 -9.89 -9.36 0.42
C GLU A 229 -10.66 -10.65 0.14
N ALA A 230 -11.37 -11.14 1.14
CA ALA A 230 -12.13 -12.39 1.12
C ALA A 230 -13.61 -12.14 1.41
#